data_AF-A0A9X0SCJ3-F1
#
_entry.id   AF-A0A9X0SCJ3-F1
#
_cell.length_a   1.000
_cell.length_b   1.000
_cell.length_c   1.000
_cell.angle_alpha   90.00
_cell.angle_beta   90.00
_cell.angle_gamma   90.00
#
_symmetry.space_group_name_H-M   'P 1'
#
loop_
_entity.id
_entity.type
_entity.pdbx_description
1 polymer ?
#
loop_
_entity_poly.entity_id
_entity_poly.type
_entity_poly.pdbx_seq_one_letter_code
_entity_poly.pdbx_strand_id
1 'polypeptide(L)'
;MEIIDKRTKKEEHWQLGDVLVANSDDSKGLIVKNSNAKYCLMNITPDKRWNYSTAEDDCFGNCYKTLSDFYEATYPDWHKVNAKLVIE
;
A
#
# COMPACT_ATOMS: atom_id res chain seq x y z
N MET A 1 36.36 -8.68 1.12
CA MET A 1 35.44 -8.10 0.12
C MET A 1 34.06 -8.23 0.71
N GLU A 2 33.49 -7.13 1.20
CA GLU A 2 32.10 -7.14 1.67
C GLU A 2 31.19 -7.25 0.45
N ILE A 3 30.40 -8.31 0.39
CA ILE A 3 29.26 -8.38 -0.53
C ILE A 3 28.19 -7.50 0.09
N ILE A 4 28.15 -6.23 -0.31
CA ILE A 4 27.06 -5.32 0.06
C ILE A 4 25.83 -5.79 -0.72
N ASP A 5 25.01 -6.61 -0.09
CA ASP A 5 23.67 -6.93 -0.59
C ASP A 5 22.84 -5.64 -0.57
N LYS A 6 22.67 -5.03 -1.74
CA LYS A 6 21.84 -3.83 -1.94
C LYS A 6 20.34 -4.09 -1.74
N ARG A 7 19.93 -5.30 -1.33
CA ARG A 7 18.61 -5.56 -0.71
C ARG A 7 18.52 -5.05 0.72
N THR A 8 19.59 -4.50 1.29
CA THR A 8 19.50 -3.69 2.51
C THR A 8 18.69 -2.44 2.20
N LYS A 9 17.37 -2.60 2.37
CA LYS A 9 16.37 -1.60 2.76
C LYS A 9 16.89 -0.17 2.54
N LYS A 10 16.69 0.39 1.33
CA LYS A 10 16.09 1.73 1.36
C LYS A 10 14.85 1.52 2.20
N GLU A 11 14.88 1.97 3.43
CA GLU A 11 13.75 1.89 4.33
C GLU A 11 12.65 2.73 3.68
N GLU A 12 11.90 2.13 2.75
CA GLU A 12 10.61 2.63 2.34
C GLU A 12 9.73 2.49 3.57
N HIS A 13 9.88 3.43 4.49
CA HIS A 13 8.98 3.59 5.60
C HIS A 13 7.64 3.98 5.01
N TRP A 14 6.78 2.97 4.84
CA TRP A 14 5.40 3.16 4.44
C TRP A 14 4.66 3.87 5.56
N GLN A 15 3.77 4.78 5.19
CA GLN A 15 2.95 5.57 6.11
C GLN A 15 1.54 5.75 5.54
N LEU A 16 0.60 6.18 6.38
CA LEU A 16 -0.74 6.55 5.92
C LEU A 16 -0.65 7.64 4.85
N GLY A 17 -1.44 7.49 3.79
CA GLY A 17 -1.46 8.39 2.65
C GLY A 17 -0.39 8.10 1.58
N ASP A 18 0.54 7.17 1.81
CA ASP A 18 1.42 6.71 0.74
C ASP A 18 0.63 5.93 -0.31
N VAL A 19 1.05 6.06 -1.57
CA VAL A 19 0.52 5.29 -2.69
C VAL A 19 1.48 4.16 -3.02
N LEU A 20 0.91 2.97 -3.19
CA LEU A 20 1.58 1.76 -3.61
C LEU A 20 1.13 1.34 -5.01
N VAL A 21 2.04 0.72 -5.75
CA VAL A 21 1.76 0.10 -7.06
C VAL A 21 2.07 -1.38 -7.00
N ALA A 22 1.14 -2.20 -7.49
CA ALA A 22 1.29 -3.64 -7.58
C ALA A 22 2.31 -4.00 -8.65
N ASN A 23 3.20 -4.93 -8.34
CA ASN A 23 4.22 -5.44 -9.27
C ASN A 23 3.63 -6.25 -10.44
N SER A 24 2.38 -6.70 -10.32
CA SER A 24 1.73 -7.63 -11.26
C SER A 24 0.95 -6.94 -12.38
N ASP A 25 0.11 -5.95 -12.07
CA ASP A 25 -0.84 -5.36 -13.02
C ASP A 25 -0.93 -3.82 -12.95
N ASP A 26 0.04 -3.17 -12.31
CA ASP A 26 0.08 -1.71 -12.08
C ASP A 26 -1.15 -1.14 -11.33
N SER A 27 -1.91 -2.00 -10.63
CA SER A 27 -2.96 -1.55 -9.72
C SER A 27 -2.39 -0.61 -8.66
N LYS A 28 -3.17 0.41 -8.32
CA LYS A 28 -2.76 1.51 -7.43
C LYS A 28 -3.57 1.46 -6.16
N GLY A 29 -2.89 1.47 -5.04
CA GLY A 29 -3.47 1.42 -3.71
C GLY A 29 -3.04 2.60 -2.86
N LEU A 30 -3.96 3.16 -2.06
CA LEU A 30 -3.66 4.17 -1.04
C LEU A 30 -3.66 3.52 0.34
N ILE A 31 -2.58 3.68 1.11
CA ILE A 31 -2.54 3.20 2.49
C ILE A 31 -3.47 4.07 3.35
N VAL A 32 -4.52 3.46 3.90
CA VAL A 32 -5.51 4.13 4.74
C VAL A 32 -5.83 3.29 5.99
N LYS A 33 -6.71 3.80 6.85
CA LYS A 33 -7.35 3.01 7.91
C LYS A 33 -8.83 2.84 7.60
N ASN A 34 -9.35 1.63 7.81
CA ASN A 34 -10.78 1.39 7.78
C ASN A 34 -11.48 1.88 9.06
N SER A 35 -12.80 1.71 9.12
CA SER A 35 -13.63 2.07 10.29
C SER A 35 -13.28 1.30 11.56
N ASN A 36 -12.65 0.13 11.44
CA ASN A 36 -12.14 -0.68 12.54
C ASN A 36 -10.72 -0.27 12.97
N ALA A 37 -10.22 0.87 12.49
CA ALA A 37 -8.87 1.40 12.73
C ALA A 37 -7.72 0.47 12.28
N LYS A 38 -8.00 -0.49 11.39
CA LYS A 38 -7.00 -1.36 10.77
C LYS A 38 -6.45 -0.71 9.50
N TYR A 39 -5.16 -0.89 9.25
CA TYR A 39 -4.49 -0.51 8.01
C TYR A 39 -4.98 -1.38 6.85
N CYS A 40 -5.30 -0.72 5.74
CA CYS A 40 -5.71 -1.39 4.51
C CYS A 40 -5.25 -0.59 3.29
N LEU A 41 -5.30 -1.23 2.13
CA LEU A 41 -4.91 -0.64 0.87
C LEU A 41 -6.16 -0.38 0.03
N MET A 42 -6.62 0.88 0.04
CA MET A 42 -7.80 1.30 -0.72
C MET A 42 -7.46 1.36 -2.21
N ASN A 43 -8.25 0.69 -3.04
CA ASN A 43 -8.04 0.70 -4.49
C ASN A 43 -8.36 2.08 -5.07
N ILE A 44 -7.36 2.69 -5.73
CA ILE A 44 -7.45 3.99 -6.42
C ILE A 44 -7.13 3.89 -7.91
N THR A 45 -7.06 2.66 -8.46
CA THR A 45 -6.78 2.42 -9.88
C THR A 45 -7.91 3.02 -10.73
N PRO A 46 -7.68 3.96 -11.67
CA PRO A 46 -8.76 4.56 -12.45
C PRO A 46 -9.57 3.51 -13.24
N ASP A 47 -10.84 3.81 -13.49
CA ASP A 47 -11.73 3.05 -14.38
C ASP A 47 -11.98 1.57 -14.04
N LYS A 48 -11.68 1.15 -12.80
CA LYS A 48 -12.04 -0.18 -12.29
C LYS A 48 -13.34 -0.14 -11.48
N ARG A 49 -14.13 -1.21 -11.57
CA ARG A 49 -15.39 -1.38 -10.80
C ARG A 49 -15.02 -1.67 -9.34
N TRP A 50 -15.74 -1.08 -8.38
CA TRP A 50 -15.53 -1.25 -6.93
C TRP A 50 -14.24 -0.60 -6.37
N ASN A 51 -13.86 0.55 -6.91
CA ASN A 51 -12.77 1.35 -6.33
C ASN A 51 -13.25 2.19 -5.14
N TYR A 52 -12.29 2.72 -4.37
CA TYR A 52 -12.51 3.75 -3.34
C TYR A 52 -13.30 3.27 -2.11
N SER A 53 -13.09 2.02 -1.70
CA SER A 53 -13.70 1.45 -0.50
C SER A 53 -12.66 1.16 0.57
N THR A 54 -13.09 1.30 1.82
CA THR A 54 -12.33 0.91 3.00
C THR A 54 -13.05 -0.17 3.80
N ALA A 55 -14.08 -0.81 3.24
CA ALA A 55 -14.71 -1.94 3.91
C ALA A 55 -13.71 -3.10 3.99
N GLU A 56 -13.82 -3.91 5.05
CA GLU A 56 -12.83 -4.97 5.33
C GLU A 56 -12.77 -6.03 4.21
N ASP A 57 -13.88 -6.23 3.50
CA ASP A 57 -14.00 -7.18 2.38
C ASP A 57 -13.80 -6.52 1.00
N ASP A 58 -13.45 -5.23 0.96
CA ASP A 58 -13.43 -4.40 -0.26
C ASP A 58 -12.19 -3.49 -0.30
N CYS A 59 -11.07 -4.03 0.18
CA CYS A 59 -9.73 -3.45 0.03
C CYS A 59 -8.79 -4.44 -0.67
N PHE A 60 -7.65 -3.97 -1.16
CA PHE A 60 -6.62 -4.88 -1.64
C PHE A 60 -6.06 -5.70 -0.48
N GLY A 61 -6.26 -7.01 -0.54
CA GLY A 61 -5.80 -7.94 0.49
C GLY A 61 -6.54 -7.78 1.82
N ASN A 62 -5.89 -8.16 2.91
CA ASN A 62 -6.46 -8.12 4.25
C ASN A 62 -6.22 -6.77 4.95
N CYS A 63 -7.00 -6.52 6.00
CA CYS A 63 -6.78 -5.40 6.92
C CYS A 63 -5.93 -5.83 8.14
N TYR A 64 -5.01 -4.97 8.58
CA TYR A 64 -4.06 -5.29 9.66
C TYR A 64 -4.10 -4.28 10.81
N LYS A 65 -3.89 -4.72 12.05
CA LYS A 65 -3.94 -3.85 13.22
C LYS A 65 -2.76 -2.88 13.30
N THR A 66 -1.58 -3.31 12.84
CA THR A 66 -0.37 -2.50 12.86
C THR A 66 0.16 -2.27 11.44
N LEU A 67 0.90 -1.18 11.27
CA LEU A 67 1.55 -0.87 10.00
C LEU A 67 2.67 -1.86 9.68
N SER A 68 3.32 -2.42 10.71
CA SER A 68 4.36 -3.44 10.54
C SER A 68 3.77 -4.73 9.97
N ASP A 69 2.64 -5.20 10.50
CA ASP A 69 1.98 -6.40 9.98
C ASP A 69 1.49 -6.17 8.54
N PHE A 70 0.94 -4.98 8.26
CA PHE A 70 0.53 -4.58 6.92
C PHE A 70 1.72 -4.58 5.95
N TYR A 71 2.84 -3.97 6.34
CA TYR A 71 4.06 -3.91 5.54
C TYR A 71 4.54 -5.33 5.21
N GLU A 72 4.79 -6.17 6.21
CA GLU A 72 5.33 -7.53 6.02
C GLU A 72 4.47 -8.39 5.11
N ALA A 73 3.14 -8.22 5.14
CA ALA A 73 2.22 -8.94 4.28
C ALA A 73 2.13 -8.39 2.84
N THR A 74 2.45 -7.12 2.63
CA THR A 74 2.13 -6.39 1.39
C THR A 74 3.38 -6.04 0.56
N TYR A 75 4.54 -5.81 1.20
CA TYR A 75 5.79 -5.44 0.53
C TYR A 75 6.29 -6.41 -0.56
N PRO A 76 6.00 -7.73 -0.54
CA PRO A 76 6.50 -8.62 -1.59
C PRO A 76 5.89 -8.32 -2.97
N ASP A 77 4.65 -7.84 -2.99
CA ASP A 77 3.87 -7.65 -4.23
C ASP A 77 3.66 -6.19 -4.60
N TRP A 78 4.01 -5.27 -3.71
CA TRP A 78 3.74 -3.83 -3.85
C TRP A 78 4.98 -3.01 -3.53
N HIS A 79 5.15 -1.89 -4.24
CA HIS A 79 6.21 -0.91 -3.97
C HIS A 79 5.64 0.50 -3.85
N LYS A 80 6.28 1.36 -3.06
CA LYS A 80 5.85 2.75 -2.89
C LYS A 80 6.21 3.59 -4.12
N VAL A 81 5.33 4.53 -4.46
CA VAL A 81 5.63 5.56 -5.47
C VAL A 81 5.52 6.96 -4.88
N ASN A 82 6.24 7.91 -5.49
CA ASN A 82 6.13 9.31 -5.11
C ASN A 82 4.83 9.89 -5.69
N ALA A 83 3.80 10.00 -4.87
CA ALA A 83 2.50 10.55 -5.24
C ALA A 83 2.21 11.87 -4.51
N LYS A 84 1.45 12.75 -5.15
CA LYS A 84 1.01 14.03 -4.58
C LYS A 84 -0.49 14.22 -4.83
N LEU A 85 -1.24 14.55 -3.78
CA LEU A 85 -2.61 15.01 -3.91
C LEU A 85 -2.62 16.50 -4.30
N VAL A 86 -3.39 16.84 -5.32
CA VAL A 86 -3.64 18.23 -5.76
C VAL A 86 -5.13 18.49 -5.58
N ILE A 87 -5.47 19.55 -4.88
CA ILE A 87 -6.85 20.01 -4.65
C ILE A 87 -6.91 21.45 -5.16
N GLU A 88 -7.91 21.77 -5.98
CA GLU A 88 -8.18 23.10 -6.54
C GLU A 88 -9.47 23.70 -5.96
#